data_AF-A0A7Y3CLI7-F1
#
_entry.id   AF-A0A7Y3CLI7-F1
#
_cell.length_a   1.000
_cell.length_b   1.000
_cell.length_c   1.000
_cell.angle_alpha   90.00
_cell.angle_beta   90.00
_cell.angle_gamma   90.00
#
_symmetry.space_group_name_H-M   'P 1'
#
loop_
_entity.id
_entity.type
_entity.pdbx_description
1 polymer ?
#
loop_
_entity_poly.entity_id
_entity_poly.type
_entity_poly.pdbx_seq_one_letter_code
_entity_poly.pdbx_strand_id
1 'polypeptide(L)' 'MTAEVATVHTPMMRQYLRIKSEYPEMLVFYRMGDFYELFYDDARRAATLLD' A
#
# COMPACT_ATOMS: atom_id res chain seq x y z
N MET A 1 -2.11 -10.83 -32.10
CA MET A 1 -2.10 -9.61 -31.29
C MET A 1 -1.80 -10.04 -29.86
N THR A 2 -0.55 -9.87 -29.45
CA THR A 2 0.01 -10.35 -28.19
C THR A 2 -0.60 -9.59 -27.02
N ALA A 3 -1.23 -10.30 -26.08
CA ALA A 3 -1.66 -9.73 -24.81
C ALA A 3 -0.42 -9.33 -24.01
N GLU A 4 -0.27 -8.03 -23.77
CA GLU A 4 0.83 -7.46 -23.02
C GLU A 4 0.67 -7.81 -21.53
N VAL A 5 1.41 -8.83 -21.09
CA VAL A 5 1.61 -9.10 -19.67
C VAL A 5 2.69 -8.16 -19.18
N ALA A 6 2.32 -7.12 -18.42
CA ALA A 6 3.04 -6.68 -17.21
C ALA A 6 2.46 -5.38 -16.64
N THR A 7 1.64 -5.46 -15.59
CA THR A 7 1.68 -4.41 -14.56
C THR A 7 1.91 -5.07 -13.22
N VAL A 8 3.13 -4.92 -12.71
CA VAL A 8 3.63 -5.60 -11.50
C VAL A 8 2.76 -5.31 -10.27
N HIS A 9 2.01 -4.20 -10.25
CA HIS A 9 1.02 -3.89 -9.23
C HIS A 9 -0.12 -3.04 -9.82
N THR A 10 -1.31 -3.09 -9.20
CA THR A 10 -2.46 -2.23 -9.55
C THR A 10 -2.07 -0.74 -9.45
N PRO A 11 -2.75 0.17 -10.17
CA PRO A 11 -2.46 1.60 -10.08
C PRO A 11 -2.46 2.15 -8.64
N MET A 12 -3.40 1.68 -7.82
CA MET A 12 -3.48 2.03 -6.40
C MET A 12 -2.24 1.55 -5.63
N MET A 13 -1.84 0.29 -5.81
CA MET A 13 -0.66 -0.24 -5.12
C MET A 13 0.65 0.43 -5.57
N ARG A 14 0.76 0.85 -6.83
CA ARG A 14 1.92 1.64 -7.28
C ARG A 14 2.02 2.99 -6.56
N GLN A 15 0.89 3.64 -6.32
CA GLN A 15 0.85 4.89 -5.56
C GLN A 15 1.25 4.67 -4.10
N TYR A 16 0.70 3.63 -3.47
CA TYR A 16 1.05 3.26 -2.10
C TYR A 16 2.56 3.00 -1.96
N LEU A 17 3.13 2.17 -2.84
CA LEU A 17 4.55 1.83 -2.81
C LEU A 17 5.45 3.03 -3.07
N ARG A 18 5.05 3.96 -3.94
CA ARG A 18 5.78 5.22 -4.14
C ARG A 18 5.84 6.04 -2.85
N ILE A 19 4.69 6.28 -2.21
CA ILE A 19 4.62 7.03 -0.95
C ILE A 19 5.44 6.30 0.13
N LYS A 20 5.32 4.98 0.23
CA LYS A 20 6.10 4.19 1.19
C LYS A 20 7.61 4.27 0.94
N SER A 21 8.04 4.35 -0.33
CA SER A 21 9.47 4.50 -0.66
C SER A 21 10.04 5.85 -0.23
N GLU A 22 9.21 6.90 -0.20
CA GLU A 22 9.58 8.22 0.31
C GLU A 22 9.56 8.27 1.85
N TYR A 23 8.74 7.42 2.48
CA TYR A 23 8.56 7.35 3.94
C TYR A 23 8.66 5.91 4.48
N PRO A 24 9.83 5.26 4.39
CA PRO A 24 9.97 3.81 4.67
C PRO A 24 9.65 3.44 6.12
N GLU A 25 9.92 4.33 7.08
CA GLU A 25 9.71 4.08 8.51
C GLU A 25 8.33 4.51 9.03
N MET A 26 7.55 5.23 8.23
CA MET A 26 6.23 5.74 8.64
C MET A 26 5.12 4.78 8.24
N LEU A 27 4.04 4.73 9.03
CA LEU A 27 2.81 4.03 8.64
C LEU A 27 2.04 4.85 7.60
N VAL A 28 1.72 4.24 6.45
CA VAL A 28 0.97 4.90 5.37
C VAL A 28 -0.50 4.49 5.44
N PHE A 29 -1.33 5.34 6.04
CA PHE A 29 -2.79 5.18 6.03
C PHE A 29 -3.35 5.57 4.66
N TYR A 30 -3.67 4.57 3.84
CA TYR A 30 -4.22 4.80 2.51
C TYR A 30 -5.74 4.88 2.58
N ARG A 31 -6.33 6.00 2.17
CA ARG A 31 -7.79 6.15 2.17
C ARG A 31 -8.42 5.38 1.02
N MET A 32 -9.27 4.42 1.33
CA MET A 32 -10.07 3.69 0.35
C MET A 32 -11.56 3.79 0.73
N GLY A 33 -12.25 4.74 0.10
CA GLY A 33 -13.63 5.08 0.44
C GLY A 33 -13.74 5.68 1.85
N ASP A 34 -14.51 5.01 2.70
CA ASP A 34 -14.80 5.42 4.07
C ASP A 34 -13.77 4.91 5.09
N PHE A 35 -12.85 4.03 4.66
CA PHE A 35 -11.86 3.42 5.53
C PHE A 35 -10.44 3.86 5.18
N TYR A 36 -9.57 3.74 6.16
CA TYR A 36 -8.12 3.76 5.94
C TYR A 36 -7.60 2.33 5.98
N GLU A 37 -6.89 1.96 4.93
CA GLU A 37 -6.21 0.68 4.82
C GLU A 37 -4.70 0.85 4.94
N LEU A 38 -4.09 -0.13 5.58
CA LEU A 38 -2.65 -0.29 5.70
C LEU A 38 -2.29 -1.60 4.99
N PHE A 39 -1.18 -1.62 4.28
CA PHE A 39 -0.77 -2.78 3.50
C PHE A 39 0.58 -3.32 3.96
N TYR A 40 0.83 -4.62 3.71
CA TYR A 40 2.08 -5.31 4.04
C TYR A 40 2.51 -5.13 5.51
N ASP A 41 3.73 -4.64 5.74
CA ASP A 41 4.32 -4.47 7.07
C ASP A 41 3.61 -3.41 7.89
N ASP A 42 3.02 -2.40 7.23
CA ASP A 42 2.27 -1.35 7.93
C ASP A 42 1.02 -1.94 8.59
N ALA A 43 0.36 -2.91 7.94
CA ALA A 43 -0.77 -3.62 8.52
C ALA A 43 -0.36 -4.42 9.76
N ARG A 44 0.77 -5.13 9.69
CA ARG A 44 1.29 -5.93 10.83
C ARG A 44 1.70 -5.04 12.01
N ARG A 45 2.44 -3.96 11.73
CA ARG A 45 2.88 -3.00 12.74
C ARG A 45 1.68 -2.31 13.41
N ALA A 46 0.70 -1.88 12.62
CA ALA A 46 -0.50 -1.25 13.18
C ALA A 46 -1.35 -2.24 13.98
N ALA A 47 -1.47 -3.49 13.55
CA ALA A 47 -2.18 -4.51 14.31
C ALA A 47 -1.57 -4.71 15.71
N THR A 48 -0.24 -4.70 15.85
CA THR A 48 0.42 -4.77 17.16
C THR A 48 0.27 -3.48 17.98
N LEU A 49 0.22 -2.31 17.34
CA LEU A 49 0.15 -1.02 18.04
C LEU A 49 -1.28 -0.63 18.47
N LEU A 50 -2.29 -1.19 17.81
CA LEU A 50 -3.70 -0.84 17.98
C LEU A 50 -4.53 -1.94 18.66
N ASP A 51 -3.89 -3.02 19.12
CA ASP A 51 -4.46 -4.05 20.01
C ASP A 51 -4.61 -3.50 21.45
#